data_AF-A0AAW5ZBX8-F1
#
_entry.id   AF-A0AAW5ZBX8-F1
#
_cell.length_a   1.000
_cell.length_b   1.000
_cell.length_c   1.000
_cell.angle_alpha   90.00
_cell.angle_beta   90.00
_cell.angle_gamma   90.00
#
_symmetry.space_group_name_H-M   'P 1'
#
loop_
_entity.id
_entity.type
_entity.pdbx_description
1 polymer ?
#
loop_
_entity_poly.entity_id
_entity_poly.type
_entity_poly.pdbx_seq_one_letter_code
_entity_poly.pdbx_strand_id
1 'polypeptide(L)'
;YLIDKKTADQYKITNIAQLKDPKIAKLFDTNGDGKADLTGCNPGWGCEGAINHQLAAYGLTNTVTHNQGNYAAMMADTISRYKEGKPVFYYTWTPYWVSNELKPGKDVVWLQVPFSALP
;
A
#
# COMPACT_ATOMS: atom_id res chain seq x y z
N TYR A 1 -0.44 -2.57 -5.98
CA TYR A 1 0.06 -2.05 -4.69
C TYR A 1 1.49 -1.59 -4.85
N LEU A 2 1.87 -0.51 -4.17
CA LEU A 2 3.22 0.03 -4.21
C LEU A 2 3.72 0.35 -2.80
N ILE A 3 5.03 0.23 -2.64
CA ILE A 3 5.76 0.69 -1.46
C ILE A 3 6.96 1.55 -1.88
N ASP A 4 7.52 2.33 -0.97
CA ASP A 4 8.76 3.05 -1.21
C ASP A 4 9.92 2.10 -1.52
N LYS A 5 10.73 2.50 -2.50
CA LYS A 5 11.84 1.68 -2.98
C LYS A 5 12.89 1.44 -1.90
N LYS A 6 13.13 2.43 -1.02
CA LYS A 6 14.11 2.32 0.08
C LYS A 6 13.76 1.16 1.01
N THR A 7 12.52 1.09 1.49
CA THR A 7 12.07 0.01 2.36
C THR A 7 12.02 -1.32 1.61
N ALA A 8 11.57 -1.32 0.36
CA ALA A 8 11.55 -2.52 -0.47
C ALA A 8 12.96 -3.14 -0.64
N ASP A 9 13.96 -2.33 -0.95
CA ASP A 9 15.33 -2.79 -1.19
C ASP A 9 16.03 -3.24 0.11
N GLN A 10 15.75 -2.55 1.23
CA GLN A 10 16.30 -2.85 2.54
C GLN A 10 15.79 -4.20 3.09
N TYR A 11 14.49 -4.43 3.00
CA TYR A 11 13.83 -5.61 3.55
C TYR A 11 13.52 -6.69 2.49
N LYS A 12 13.97 -6.49 1.25
CA LYS A 12 13.73 -7.40 0.10
C LYS A 12 12.24 -7.71 -0.09
N ILE A 13 11.40 -6.68 -0.02
CA ILE A 13 9.95 -6.79 -0.17
C ILE A 13 9.61 -6.67 -1.66
N THR A 14 9.09 -7.76 -2.23
CA THR A 14 8.74 -7.86 -3.65
C THR A 14 7.31 -8.32 -3.88
N ASN A 15 6.68 -8.94 -2.88
CA ASN A 15 5.32 -9.46 -2.95
C ASN A 15 4.49 -9.01 -1.75
N ILE A 16 3.22 -8.65 -1.98
CA ILE A 16 2.30 -8.22 -0.91
C ILE A 16 2.09 -9.29 0.16
N ALA A 17 2.23 -10.58 -0.18
CA ALA A 17 2.12 -11.66 0.79
C ALA A 17 3.16 -11.59 1.92
N GLN A 18 4.28 -10.88 1.72
CA GLN A 18 5.28 -10.65 2.78
C GLN A 18 4.72 -9.77 3.93
N LEU A 19 3.68 -8.97 3.69
CA LEU A 19 3.00 -8.19 4.74
C LEU A 19 2.17 -9.07 5.68
N LYS A 20 2.09 -10.39 5.46
CA LYS A 20 1.58 -11.33 6.47
C LYS A 20 2.46 -11.39 7.71
N ASP A 21 3.76 -11.10 7.57
CA ASP A 21 4.65 -11.00 8.72
C ASP A 21 4.35 -9.66 9.44
N PRO A 22 3.91 -9.68 10.70
CA PRO A 22 3.66 -8.45 11.47
C PRO A 22 4.87 -7.55 11.57
N LYS A 23 6.11 -8.09 11.50
CA LYS A 23 7.34 -7.28 11.54
C LYS A 23 7.50 -6.44 10.27
N ILE A 24 7.12 -7.00 9.12
CA ILE A 24 7.13 -6.29 7.84
C ILE A 24 5.96 -5.31 7.78
N ALA A 25 4.76 -5.74 8.20
CA ALA A 25 3.59 -4.88 8.22
C ALA A 25 3.79 -3.63 9.08
N LYS A 26 4.39 -3.79 10.27
CA LYS A 26 4.67 -2.71 11.21
C LYS A 26 5.58 -1.61 10.65
N LEU A 27 6.37 -1.89 9.60
CA LEU A 27 7.16 -0.85 8.94
C LEU A 27 6.25 0.24 8.33
N PHE A 28 5.06 -0.15 7.89
CA PHE A 28 4.07 0.70 7.24
C PHE A 28 2.93 1.13 8.19
N ASP A 29 3.07 0.87 9.49
CA ASP A 29 2.14 1.32 10.51
C ASP A 29 2.32 2.84 10.74
N THR A 30 1.22 3.58 10.62
CA THR A 30 1.15 5.03 10.80
C THR A 30 0.39 5.45 12.05
N ASN A 31 -0.41 4.56 12.63
CA ASN A 31 -1.34 4.87 13.72
C ASN A 31 -1.00 4.17 15.05
N GLY A 32 -0.07 3.21 15.03
CA GLY A 32 0.43 2.47 16.21
C GLY A 32 -0.35 1.20 16.57
N ASP A 33 -1.28 0.74 15.73
CA ASP A 33 -2.09 -0.47 15.97
C ASP A 33 -1.36 -1.79 15.60
N GLY A 34 -0.17 -1.69 15.00
CA GLY A 34 0.65 -2.82 14.59
C GLY A 34 0.35 -3.37 13.19
N LYS A 35 -0.61 -2.79 12.45
CA LYS A 35 -0.95 -3.15 11.08
C LYS A 35 -0.33 -2.17 10.08
N ALA A 36 -0.07 -2.65 8.87
CA ALA A 36 0.30 -1.81 7.75
C ALA A 36 -0.90 -0.96 7.31
N ASP A 37 -0.71 0.35 7.24
CA ASP A 37 -1.71 1.29 6.77
C ASP A 37 -1.64 1.39 5.24
N LEU A 38 -2.59 0.73 4.56
CA LEU A 38 -2.75 0.83 3.11
C LEU A 38 -3.60 2.05 2.77
N THR A 39 -3.01 3.09 2.17
CA THR A 39 -3.80 4.15 1.52
C THR A 39 -4.52 3.58 0.32
N GLY A 40 -5.83 3.37 0.44
CA GLY A 40 -6.66 2.73 -0.56
C GLY A 40 -7.80 3.61 -1.06
N CYS A 41 -8.91 3.01 -1.47
CA CYS A 41 -9.92 3.70 -2.27
C CYS A 41 -11.01 4.38 -1.43
N ASN A 42 -11.66 5.38 -2.04
CA ASN A 42 -12.88 5.95 -1.51
C ASN A 42 -13.97 4.87 -1.39
N PRO A 43 -14.82 4.93 -0.33
CA PRO A 43 -16.00 4.09 -0.25
C PRO A 43 -16.90 4.23 -1.49
N GLY A 44 -17.42 3.12 -1.99
CA GLY A 44 -18.26 3.02 -3.19
C GLY A 44 -17.50 2.90 -4.51
N TRP A 45 -16.17 2.98 -4.52
CA TRP A 45 -15.39 2.79 -5.74
C TRP A 45 -15.16 1.31 -6.03
N GLY A 46 -15.13 0.91 -7.30
CA GLY A 46 -14.87 -0.50 -7.67
C GLY A 46 -13.55 -1.05 -7.10
N CYS A 47 -12.55 -0.19 -6.92
CA CYS A 47 -11.28 -0.59 -6.31
C CYS A 47 -11.37 -0.85 -4.80
N GLU A 48 -12.36 -0.31 -4.09
CA GLU A 48 -12.61 -0.69 -2.68
C GLU A 48 -12.91 -2.19 -2.58
N GLY A 49 -13.89 -2.66 -3.36
CA GLY A 49 -14.29 -4.06 -3.38
C GLY A 49 -13.14 -4.97 -3.79
N ALA A 50 -12.38 -4.57 -4.83
CA ALA A 50 -11.21 -5.31 -5.28
C ALA A 50 -10.11 -5.41 -4.21
N ILE A 51 -9.79 -4.31 -3.52
CA ILE A 51 -8.78 -4.31 -2.44
C ILE A 51 -9.25 -5.18 -1.27
N ASN A 52 -10.49 -4.99 -0.80
CA ASN A 52 -11.04 -5.76 0.32
C ASN A 52 -11.05 -7.26 0.01
N HIS A 53 -11.47 -7.64 -1.20
CA HIS A 53 -11.43 -9.03 -1.66
C HIS A 53 -10.00 -9.57 -1.69
N GLN A 54 -9.04 -8.81 -2.24
CA GLN A 54 -7.64 -9.21 -2.31
C GLN A 54 -6.99 -9.36 -0.94
N LEU A 55 -7.23 -8.43 -0.01
CA LEU A 55 -6.71 -8.53 1.35
C LEU A 55 -7.24 -9.79 2.06
N ALA A 56 -8.52 -10.12 1.87
CA ALA A 56 -9.10 -11.36 2.40
C ALA A 56 -8.49 -12.61 1.72
N ALA A 57 -8.46 -12.66 0.39
CA ALA A 57 -7.95 -13.78 -0.39
C ALA A 57 -6.46 -14.05 -0.09
N TYR A 58 -5.68 -12.99 0.10
CA TYR A 58 -4.26 -13.11 0.43
C TYR A 58 -4.04 -13.28 1.94
N GLY A 59 -5.05 -13.32 2.79
CA GLY A 59 -4.91 -13.53 4.24
C GLY A 59 -4.18 -12.38 4.96
N LEU A 60 -4.39 -11.15 4.52
CA LEU A 60 -3.73 -9.93 5.00
C LEU A 60 -4.58 -9.10 5.98
N THR A 61 -5.86 -9.45 6.18
CA THR A 61 -6.79 -8.68 7.04
C THR A 61 -6.33 -8.54 8.50
N ASN A 62 -5.48 -9.45 8.97
CA ASN A 62 -4.91 -9.40 10.31
C ASN A 62 -3.71 -8.47 10.45
N THR A 63 -3.05 -8.11 9.35
CA THR A 63 -1.80 -7.32 9.36
C THR A 63 -1.85 -6.08 8.49
N VAL A 64 -2.91 -5.88 7.70
CA VAL A 64 -3.09 -4.72 6.82
C VAL A 64 -4.46 -4.10 7.08
N THR A 65 -4.47 -2.79 7.29
CA THR A 65 -5.67 -1.97 7.36
C THR A 65 -5.86 -1.24 6.03
N HIS A 66 -7.01 -1.46 5.39
CA HIS A 66 -7.40 -0.68 4.22
C HIS A 66 -7.95 0.67 4.69
N ASN A 67 -7.13 1.71 4.62
CA ASN A 67 -7.57 3.06 4.94
C ASN A 67 -8.38 3.61 3.76
N GLN A 68 -9.62 3.98 4.08
CA GLN A 68 -10.60 4.48 3.14
C GLN A 68 -11.02 5.89 3.53
N GLY A 69 -11.27 6.74 2.54
CA GLY A 69 -11.61 8.14 2.76
C GLY A 69 -11.49 8.94 1.49
N ASN A 70 -11.01 10.18 1.58
CA ASN A 70 -10.67 10.96 0.40
C ASN A 70 -9.28 10.56 -0.09
N TYR A 71 -9.22 9.72 -1.14
CA TYR A 71 -7.96 9.23 -1.70
C TYR A 71 -6.97 10.33 -2.05
N ALA A 72 -7.41 11.47 -2.60
CA ALA A 72 -6.49 12.54 -2.98
C ALA A 72 -5.83 13.18 -1.75
N ALA A 73 -6.58 13.42 -0.69
CA ALA A 73 -6.04 13.94 0.58
C ALA A 73 -5.10 12.92 1.24
N MET A 74 -5.52 11.66 1.32
CA MET A 74 -4.70 10.60 1.91
C MET A 74 -3.41 10.35 1.13
N MET A 75 -3.45 10.48 -0.21
CA MET A 75 -2.26 10.40 -1.04
C MET A 75 -1.33 11.59 -0.85
N ALA A 76 -1.86 12.80 -0.61
CA ALA A 76 -1.03 13.96 -0.26
C ALA A 76 -0.27 13.71 1.05
N ASP A 77 -0.94 13.18 2.07
CA ASP A 77 -0.32 12.80 3.34
C ASP A 77 0.71 11.69 3.15
N THR A 78 0.39 10.69 2.31
CA THR A 78 1.32 9.60 1.94
C THR A 78 2.59 10.15 1.28
N ILE A 79 2.46 11.11 0.36
CA ILE A 79 3.60 11.75 -0.31
C ILE A 79 4.42 12.57 0.70
N SER A 80 3.77 13.29 1.61
CA SER A 80 4.47 14.02 2.68
C SER A 80 5.30 13.06 3.54
N ARG A 81 4.70 11.95 3.97
CA ARG A 81 5.37 10.90 4.75
C ARG A 81 6.55 10.27 4.00
N TYR A 82 6.41 10.03 2.69
CA TYR A 82 7.52 9.59 1.83
C TYR A 82 8.66 10.61 1.81
N LYS A 83 8.37 11.91 1.69
CA LYS A 83 9.38 12.98 1.71
C LYS A 83 10.11 13.09 3.05
N GLU A 84 9.49 12.68 4.16
CA GLU A 84 10.14 12.52 5.46
C GLU A 84 11.02 11.26 5.56
N GLY A 85 11.11 10.46 4.49
CA GLY A 85 11.90 9.23 4.45
C GLY A 85 11.31 8.07 5.22
N LYS A 86 10.01 8.15 5.56
CA LYS A 86 9.26 7.10 6.25
C LYS A 86 8.67 6.11 5.24
N PRO A 87 8.47 4.83 5.63
CA PRO A 87 7.87 3.85 4.74
C PRO A 87 6.42 4.21 4.39
N VAL A 88 6.02 3.92 3.16
CA VAL A 88 4.67 4.15 2.66
C VAL A 88 4.13 2.94 1.92
N PHE A 89 2.83 2.68 2.05
CA PHE A 89 2.13 1.60 1.38
C PHE A 89 0.79 2.11 0.83
N TYR A 90 0.60 2.01 -0.48
CA TYR A 90 -0.59 2.55 -1.13
C TYR A 90 -1.02 1.77 -2.37
N TYR A 91 -2.29 1.92 -2.71
CA TYR A 91 -2.87 1.49 -3.97
C TYR A 91 -2.94 2.68 -4.93
N THR A 92 -2.66 2.47 -6.22
CA THR A 92 -2.90 3.47 -7.27
C THR A 92 -3.19 2.76 -8.59
N TRP A 93 -3.67 3.51 -9.57
CA TRP A 93 -3.89 3.08 -10.95
C TRP A 93 -3.16 4.03 -11.91
N THR A 94 -2.88 3.55 -13.12
CA THR A 94 -2.29 4.35 -14.19
C THR A 94 -3.28 4.47 -15.36
N PRO A 95 -3.38 5.66 -16.00
CA PRO A 95 -2.69 6.91 -15.68
C PRO A 95 -3.34 7.67 -14.50
N TYR A 96 -2.52 8.18 -13.58
CA TYR A 96 -2.97 9.07 -12.50
C TYR A 96 -1.82 9.96 -11.98
N TRP A 97 -2.13 11.13 -11.40
CA TRP A 97 -1.15 12.16 -11.02
C TRP A 97 -0.11 11.66 -10.00
N VAL A 98 -0.49 10.71 -9.15
CA VAL A 98 0.38 10.10 -8.13
C VAL A 98 1.67 9.54 -8.74
N SER A 99 1.61 8.99 -9.96
CA SER A 99 2.80 8.40 -10.61
C SER A 99 3.83 9.44 -11.08
N ASN A 100 3.45 10.72 -11.16
CA ASN A 100 4.39 11.81 -11.43
C ASN A 100 5.17 12.23 -10.18
N GLU A 101 4.52 12.17 -9.01
CA GLU A 101 5.13 12.50 -7.72
C GLU A 101 5.96 11.33 -7.15
N LEU A 102 5.41 10.11 -7.21
CA LEU A 102 6.06 8.88 -6.77
C LEU A 102 6.36 8.01 -7.99
N LYS A 103 7.56 8.16 -8.56
CA LYS A 103 7.90 7.53 -9.84
C LYS A 103 8.25 6.05 -9.65
N PRO A 104 7.54 5.11 -10.29
CA PRO A 104 7.89 3.69 -10.23
C PRO A 104 9.31 3.42 -10.73
N GLY A 105 10.04 2.55 -10.03
CA GLY A 105 11.43 2.20 -10.32
C GLY A 105 12.47 3.17 -9.74
N LYS A 106 12.06 4.41 -9.39
CA LYS A 106 12.92 5.40 -8.75
C LYS A 106 12.56 5.61 -7.28
N ASP A 107 11.32 5.99 -7.02
CA ASP A 107 10.82 6.37 -5.70
C ASP A 107 10.07 5.21 -5.03
N VAL A 108 9.31 4.47 -5.84
CA VAL A 108 8.41 3.39 -5.40
C VAL A 108 8.56 2.17 -6.28
N VAL A 109 8.17 1.01 -5.78
CA VAL A 109 8.16 -0.24 -6.53
C VAL A 109 6.80 -0.91 -6.45
N TRP A 110 6.43 -1.59 -7.52
CA TRP A 110 5.22 -2.41 -7.56
C TRP A 110 5.46 -3.70 -6.79
N LEU A 111 4.53 -4.01 -5.89
CA LEU A 111 4.47 -5.33 -5.27
C LEU A 111 3.71 -6.29 -6.17
N GLN A 112 4.29 -7.47 -6.35
CA GLN A 112 3.61 -8.60 -6.96
C GLN A 112 2.49 -9.07 -6.04
N VAL A 113 1.46 -9.66 -6.64
CA VAL A 113 0.39 -10.38 -5.92
C VAL A 113 0.65 -11.88 -6.01
N PRO A 114 0.29 -12.68 -4.99
CA PRO A 114 0.59 -14.11 -4.97
C PRO A 114 -0.19 -14.90 -6.03
N PHE A 115 -1.40 -14.46 -6.36
CA PHE A 115 -2.25 -15.02 -7.43
C PHE A 115 -3.26 -13.95 -7.86
N SER A 116 -3.88 -14.11 -9.03
CA SER A 116 -4.96 -13.22 -9.47
C SER A 116 -6.21 -13.45 -8.63
N ALA A 117 -6.70 -12.40 -7.96
CA ALA A 117 -7.98 -12.41 -7.26
C ALA A 117 -8.83 -11.23 -7.75
N LEU A 118 -9.96 -11.56 -8.36
CA LEU A 118 -10.97 -10.60 -8.84
C LEU A 118 -12.21 -10.72 -7.94
N PRO A 119 -12.82 -9.60 -7.54
CA PRO A 119 -14.01 -9.58 -6.69
C PRO A 119 -15.24 -10.20 -7.36
#